data_AF-A0A9F1U476-F1
#
_entry.id   AF-A0A9F1U476-F1
#
_cell.length_a   1.000
_cell.length_b   1.000
_cell.length_c   1.000
_cell.angle_alpha   90.00
_cell.angle_beta   90.00
_cell.angle_gamma   90.00
#
_symmetry.space_group_name_H-M   'P 1'
#
loop_
_entity.id
_entity.type
_entity.pdbx_description
1 polymer ?
#
loop_
_entity_poly.entity_id
_entity_poly.type
_entity_poly.pdbx_seq_one_letter_code
_entity_poly.pdbx_strand_id
1 'polypeptide(L)'
;GVKDYKLNYYTPNYQPQDTDILAAFRVTPQPGVPSEEAGAAVAAESSTGTWTTVWTDGLTSLDRYKGRCYHIDPVPGEDNQYIC
;
A
#
# COMPACT_ATOMS: atom_id res chain seq x y z
N GLY A 1 2.00 -2.27 18.38
CA GLY A 1 3.46 -2.40 18.10
C GLY A 1 3.67 -2.23 16.61
N VAL A 2 4.90 -1.95 16.18
CA VAL A 2 5.23 -1.75 14.76
C VAL A 2 5.07 -3.05 13.98
N LYS A 3 4.53 -2.97 12.77
CA LYS A 3 4.34 -4.08 11.83
C LYS A 3 4.49 -3.57 10.40
N ASP A 4 4.95 -4.43 9.49
CA ASP A 4 4.99 -4.16 8.05
C ASP A 4 3.63 -3.74 7.50
N TYR A 5 3.58 -2.70 6.68
CA TYR A 5 2.36 -2.21 6.04
C TYR A 5 1.79 -3.23 5.05
N LYS A 6 2.64 -3.99 4.36
CA LYS A 6 2.21 -5.00 3.37
C LYS A 6 1.25 -6.05 3.93
N LEU A 7 1.26 -6.29 5.24
CA LEU A 7 0.37 -7.26 5.88
C LEU A 7 -1.11 -6.87 5.77
N ASN A 8 -1.42 -5.57 5.67
CA ASN A 8 -2.80 -5.07 5.66
C ASN A 8 -3.15 -4.28 4.39
N TYR A 9 -2.17 -3.61 3.78
CA TYR A 9 -2.37 -2.65 2.70
C TYR A 9 -1.89 -3.14 1.32
N TYR A 10 -1.14 -4.25 1.24
CA TYR A 10 -0.86 -4.94 -0.02
C TYR A 10 -1.91 -6.03 -0.25
N THR A 11 -2.79 -5.82 -1.22
CA THR A 11 -3.91 -6.71 -1.52
C THR A 11 -3.95 -7.04 -3.03
N PRO A 12 -3.03 -7.89 -3.53
CA PRO A 12 -2.87 -8.12 -4.98
C PRO A 12 -4.07 -8.78 -5.66
N ASN A 13 -4.97 -9.37 -4.87
CA ASN A 13 -6.20 -10.00 -5.37
C ASN A 13 -7.41 -9.05 -5.34
N TYR A 14 -7.25 -7.81 -4.87
CA TYR A 14 -8.34 -6.83 -4.86
C TYR A 14 -8.71 -6.46 -6.29
N GLN A 15 -10.01 -6.43 -6.56
CA GLN A 15 -10.55 -5.96 -7.84
C GLN A 15 -11.10 -4.55 -7.63
N PRO A 16 -10.51 -3.52 -8.26
CA PRO A 16 -11.02 -2.16 -8.18
C PRO A 16 -12.48 -2.07 -8.61
N GLN A 17 -13.25 -1.27 -7.88
CA GLN A 17 -14.65 -0.97 -8.20
C GLN A 17 -14.73 0.35 -8.98
N ASP A 18 -15.79 0.54 -9.76
CA ASP A 18 -16.01 1.77 -10.54
C ASP A 18 -16.08 3.05 -9.68
N THR A 19 -16.38 2.88 -8.39
CA THR A 19 -16.47 3.99 -7.42
C THR A 19 -15.14 4.29 -6.72
N ASP A 20 -14.10 3.47 -6.93
CA ASP A 20 -12.80 3.67 -6.29
C ASP A 20 -12.04 4.81 -6.97
N ILE A 21 -11.27 5.57 -6.17
CA ILE A 21 -10.30 6.53 -6.70
C ILE A 21 -8.99 5.79 -6.91
N LEU A 22 -8.52 5.75 -8.15
CA LEU A 22 -7.25 5.12 -8.52
C LEU A 22 -6.14 6.17 -8.63
N ALA A 23 -4.96 5.81 -8.14
CA ALA A 23 -3.74 6.58 -8.28
C ALA A 23 -2.62 5.63 -8.70
N ALA A 24 -1.72 6.11 -9.56
CA ALA A 24 -0.53 5.39 -9.97
C ALA A 24 0.70 6.15 -9.46
N PHE A 25 1.50 5.51 -8.63
CA PHE A 25 2.72 6.11 -8.08
C PHE A 25 3.95 5.45 -8.69
N ARG A 26 4.87 6.26 -9.22
CA ARG A 26 6.23 5.79 -9.55
C ARG A 26 7.07 5.82 -8.28
N VAL A 27 7.35 4.64 -7.72
CA VAL A 27 8.04 4.47 -6.44
C VAL A 27 9.44 3.90 -6.66
N THR A 28 10.42 4.47 -5.96
CA THR A 28 11.79 3.96 -5.87
C THR A 28 12.07 3.53 -4.43
N PRO A 29 11.91 2.25 -4.07
CA PRO A 29 12.20 1.77 -2.72
C PRO A 29 13.67 2.00 -2.34
N GLN A 30 13.92 2.30 -1.07
CA GLN A 30 15.30 2.32 -0.55
C GLN A 30 15.91 0.91 -0.62
N PRO A 31 17.24 0.78 -0.71
CA PRO A 31 17.90 -0.53 -0.75
C PRO A 31 17.47 -1.43 0.42
N GLY A 32 17.05 -2.66 0.10
CA GLY A 32 16.58 -3.64 1.08
C GLY A 32 15.09 -3.52 1.45
N VAL A 33 14.37 -2.51 0.95
CA VAL A 33 12.91 -2.41 1.12
C VAL A 33 12.22 -3.09 -0.07
N PRO A 34 11.38 -4.13 0.16
CA PRO A 34 10.59 -4.75 -0.90
C PRO A 34 9.60 -3.75 -1.52
N SER A 35 9.32 -3.89 -2.82
CA SER A 35 8.37 -3.00 -3.51
C SER A 35 6.95 -3.13 -2.94
N GLU A 36 6.56 -4.32 -2.49
CA GLU A 36 5.26 -4.55 -1.82
C GLU A 36 5.13 -3.74 -0.54
N GLU A 37 6.21 -3.63 0.24
CA GLU A 37 6.22 -2.83 1.47
C GLU A 37 6.19 -1.34 1.17
N ALA A 38 6.96 -0.88 0.18
CA ALA A 38 6.96 0.52 -0.22
C ALA A 38 5.59 0.95 -0.77
N GLY A 39 4.99 0.18 -1.67
CA GLY A 39 3.66 0.46 -2.21
C GLY A 39 2.57 0.39 -1.13
N ALA A 40 2.64 -0.59 -0.22
CA ALA A 40 1.73 -0.68 0.92
C ALA A 40 1.86 0.50 1.88
N ALA A 41 3.07 1.00 2.13
CA ALA A 41 3.30 2.18 2.95
C ALA A 41 2.69 3.45 2.32
N VAL A 42 2.83 3.63 0.99
CA VAL A 42 2.14 4.72 0.27
C VAL A 42 0.63 4.61 0.46
N ALA A 43 0.06 3.42 0.24
CA ALA A 43 -1.38 3.19 0.42
C ALA A 43 -1.84 3.43 1.86
N ALA A 44 -1.05 3.02 2.85
CA ALA A 44 -1.37 3.16 4.26
C ALA A 44 -1.40 4.63 4.70
N GLU A 45 -0.29 5.35 4.54
CA GLU A 45 -0.12 6.73 5.04
C GLU A 45 -0.92 7.77 4.24
N SER A 46 -1.39 7.42 3.04
CA SER A 46 -2.32 8.26 2.27
C SER A 46 -3.79 7.97 2.55
N SER A 47 -4.10 7.02 3.43
CA SER A 47 -5.47 6.66 3.80
C SER A 47 -5.68 6.67 5.32
N THR A 48 -5.33 5.59 6.01
CA THR A 48 -5.69 5.35 7.43
C THR A 48 -4.54 4.84 8.30
N GLY A 49 -3.39 4.50 7.71
CA GLY A 49 -2.25 3.92 8.42
C GLY A 49 -1.41 4.94 9.18
N THR A 50 -0.64 4.42 10.14
CA THR A 50 0.47 5.12 10.80
C THR A 50 1.56 4.10 11.15
N TRP A 51 2.71 4.54 11.65
CA TRP A 51 3.92 3.73 11.90
C TRP A 51 3.78 2.59 12.93
N THR A 52 2.68 2.51 13.67
CA THR A 52 2.44 1.45 14.66
C THR A 52 0.96 1.08 14.70
N THR A 53 0.64 -0.18 15.02
CA THR A 53 -0.75 -0.58 15.20
C THR A 53 -1.40 0.20 16.33
N VAL A 54 -2.58 0.76 16.06
CA VAL A 54 -3.43 1.45 17.04
C VAL A 54 -4.69 0.64 17.30
N TRP A 55 -5.12 0.56 18.56
CA TRP A 55 -6.29 -0.23 18.93
C TRP A 55 -7.61 0.37 18.39
N THR A 56 -7.61 1.67 18.11
CA THR A 56 -8.77 2.41 17.60
C THR A 56 -9.20 1.96 16.20
N ASP A 57 -8.36 1.25 15.46
CA ASP A 57 -8.74 0.60 14.20
C ASP A 57 -9.97 -0.31 14.39
N GLY A 58 -10.08 -0.97 15.55
CA GLY A 58 -11.21 -1.84 15.91
C GLY A 58 -12.54 -1.11 16.16
N LEU A 59 -12.54 0.23 16.18
CA LEU A 59 -13.75 1.05 16.32
C LEU A 59 -14.34 1.46 14.97
N THR A 60 -13.70 1.07 13.85
CA THR A 60 -14.13 1.44 12.49
C THR A 60 -14.10 0.22 11.58
N SER A 61 -14.74 0.32 10.41
CA SER A 61 -14.61 -0.68 9.36
C SER A 61 -13.31 -0.46 8.59
N LEU A 62 -12.16 -0.82 9.17
CA LEU A 62 -10.84 -0.62 8.57
C LEU A 62 -10.77 -1.13 7.13
N ASP A 63 -11.36 -2.30 6.85
CA ASP A 63 -11.34 -2.85 5.49
C ASP A 63 -12.07 -1.95 4.48
N ARG A 64 -13.10 -1.21 4.89
CA ARG A 64 -13.77 -0.23 4.01
C ARG A 64 -12.88 0.98 3.71
N TYR A 65 -12.18 1.50 4.71
CA TYR A 65 -11.52 2.81 4.63
C TYR A 65 -10.03 2.74 4.26
N LYS A 66 -9.39 1.58 4.42
CA LYS A 66 -7.99 1.41 4.07
C LYS A 66 -7.77 1.57 2.56
N GLY A 67 -6.70 2.28 2.20
CA GLY A 67 -6.13 2.24 0.85
C GLY A 67 -5.61 0.84 0.53
N ARG A 68 -5.41 0.56 -0.76
CA ARG A 68 -4.96 -0.75 -1.24
C ARG A 68 -3.92 -0.59 -2.33
N CYS A 69 -2.71 -1.08 -2.08
CA CYS A 69 -1.76 -1.39 -3.14
C CYS A 69 -2.16 -2.74 -3.73
N TYR A 70 -2.82 -2.73 -4.89
CA TYR A 70 -3.39 -3.94 -5.50
C TYR A 70 -2.62 -4.44 -6.72
N HIS A 71 -1.71 -3.64 -7.26
CA HIS A 71 -0.93 -3.99 -8.44
C HIS A 71 0.44 -3.33 -8.36
N ILE A 72 1.50 -4.04 -8.79
CA ILE A 72 2.86 -3.52 -8.81
C ILE A 72 3.54 -4.01 -10.08
N ASP A 73 3.94 -3.08 -10.95
CA ASP A 73 4.70 -3.39 -12.16
C ASP A 73 6.09 -2.74 -12.13
N PRO A 74 7.16 -3.43 -12.57
CA PRO A 74 8.46 -2.80 -12.77
C PRO A 74 8.39 -1.76 -13.89
N VAL A 75 9.08 -0.64 -13.71
CA VAL A 75 9.22 0.38 -14.75
C VAL A 75 10.22 -0.11 -15.81
N PRO A 76 9.86 -0.18 -17.11
CA PRO A 76 10.78 -0.64 -18.15
C PRO A 76 12.06 0.20 -18.22
N GLY A 77 13.22 -0.46 -18.23
CA GLY A 77 14.53 0.19 -18.30
C GLY A 77 15.07 0.72 -16.97
N GLU A 78 14.37 0.49 -15.86
CA GLU A 78 14.79 0.89 -14.52
C GLU A 78 14.90 -0.34 -13.61
N ASP A 79 16.01 -0.48 -12.88
CA ASP A 79 16.27 -1.69 -12.08
C ASP A 79 15.57 -1.71 -10.71
N ASN A 80 15.16 -0.55 -10.20
CA ASN A 80 14.60 -0.42 -8.84
C ASN A 80 13.44 0.58 -8.77
N GLN A 81 12.63 0.64 -9.82
CA GLN A 81 11.46 1.52 -9.87
C GLN A 81 10.22 0.74 -10.26
N TYR A 82 9.10 1.10 -9.65
CA TYR A 82 7.85 0.38 -9.77
C TYR A 82 6.68 1.35 -9.92
N ILE A 83 5.64 0.93 -10.65
CA ILE A 83 4.33 1.57 -10.62
C ILE A 83 3.47 0.79 -9.64
N CYS A 84 2.98 1.47 -8.60
CA CYS A 84 2.06 0.95 -7.58
C CYS A 84 0.69 1.60 -7.69
#